data_AF-A0A8T0DKB5-F1
#
_entry.id   AF-A0A8T0DKB5-F1
#
_cell.length_a   1.000
_cell.length_b   1.000
_cell.length_c   1.000
_cell.angle_alpha   90.00
_cell.angle_beta   90.00
_cell.angle_gamma   90.00
#
_symmetry.space_group_name_H-M   'P 1'
#
loop_
_entity.id
_entity.type
_entity.pdbx_description
1 polymer ?
#
loop_
_entity_poly.entity_id
_entity_poly.type
_entity_poly.pdbx_seq_one_letter_code
_entity_poly.pdbx_strand_id
1 'polypeptide(L)'
;MLHAFASLLALISLCETAIIINPDGPLGRKFEGIGAISGGGATSKLLANYKQQQLNEILDYLFKPGYGASLTQLKVEIGGDSQSTEGTEASHMHTATDKDCTRGYESWLIQKAKEINPNIEIHGLPWAFPGWLGDNPYERPERTADYIVQWVKCMKGTFRVQVDYIGIWNEKPYSVDYIKVLRRALNKAGHKHVKIIVADGNWEIAKDIQKDAELREAIHAIGAHYPGTWSSNLAQSLNLNLWASEDYSTYNDDVGSGCWARILNQNYVNGMMTSTIAWNLVASYFDKLPFPKCSLMTADEPWTGHYTVNGPVWVTAHTTQFTQPGWTYLKHGTGVGHFPDGGSYVSLVSPDKTQLTLVVETMVSESVTLSLVSTRCIPSYKAFASIQLNWNNTLRSRRQDTEIDIFLVTDEYII
;
A
#
# COMPACT_ATOMS: atom_id res chain seq x y z
N MET A 1 -31.79 -10.75 -67.35
CA MET A 1 -30.45 -11.20 -66.92
C MET A 1 -29.90 -10.17 -65.94
N LEU A 2 -30.18 -10.35 -64.65
CA LEU A 2 -29.58 -9.55 -63.58
C LEU A 2 -28.18 -10.12 -63.29
N HIS A 3 -27.14 -9.30 -63.43
CA HIS A 3 -25.79 -9.67 -63.01
C HIS A 3 -25.65 -9.38 -61.51
N ALA A 4 -25.48 -10.43 -60.72
CA ALA A 4 -25.23 -10.34 -59.28
C ALA A 4 -23.74 -10.05 -59.04
N PHE A 5 -23.46 -8.96 -58.34
CA PHE A 5 -22.16 -8.69 -57.73
C PHE A 5 -21.98 -9.66 -56.56
N ALA A 6 -20.97 -10.54 -56.65
CA ALA A 6 -20.48 -11.31 -55.51
C ALA A 6 -19.41 -10.47 -54.78
N SER A 7 -19.80 -9.78 -53.72
CA SER A 7 -18.87 -9.19 -52.77
C SER A 7 -18.34 -10.27 -51.83
N LEU A 8 -17.06 -10.58 -52.01
CA LEU A 8 -16.26 -11.43 -51.12
C LEU A 8 -16.09 -10.69 -49.78
N LEU A 9 -16.92 -10.99 -48.78
CA LEU A 9 -16.64 -10.59 -47.40
C LEU A 9 -15.49 -11.46 -46.87
N ALA A 10 -14.30 -10.90 -46.84
CA ALA A 10 -13.21 -11.42 -46.04
C ALA A 10 -13.61 -11.30 -44.56
N LEU A 11 -13.89 -12.42 -43.91
CA LEU A 11 -13.95 -12.52 -42.45
C LEU A 11 -12.52 -12.28 -41.93
N ILE A 12 -12.22 -11.02 -41.60
CA ILE A 12 -11.11 -10.70 -40.72
C ILE A 12 -11.52 -11.21 -39.34
N SER A 13 -11.05 -12.41 -38.99
CA SER A 13 -11.06 -12.88 -37.61
C SER A 13 -10.13 -11.97 -36.82
N LEU A 14 -10.69 -10.91 -36.20
CA LEU A 14 -9.99 -10.21 -35.12
C LEU A 14 -9.70 -11.27 -34.06
N CYS A 15 -8.43 -11.63 -33.92
CA CYS A 15 -7.99 -12.51 -32.85
C CYS A 15 -8.10 -11.71 -31.55
N GLU A 16 -9.31 -11.68 -30.97
CA GLU A 16 -9.51 -11.17 -29.62
C GLU A 16 -8.62 -12.00 -28.68
N THR A 17 -7.62 -11.35 -28.09
CA THR A 17 -6.74 -12.01 -27.14
C THR A 17 -7.49 -12.16 -25.83
N ALA A 18 -8.22 -13.26 -25.68
CA ALA A 18 -8.94 -13.55 -24.45
C ALA A 18 -7.94 -13.90 -23.32
N ILE A 19 -8.03 -13.18 -22.20
CA ILE A 19 -7.28 -13.53 -20.99
C ILE A 19 -8.04 -14.60 -20.23
N ILE A 20 -7.45 -15.79 -20.13
CA ILE A 20 -8.04 -16.91 -19.40
C ILE A 20 -7.44 -16.95 -17.99
N ILE A 21 -8.28 -16.68 -16.99
CA ILE A 21 -7.90 -16.76 -15.58
C ILE A 21 -8.29 -18.12 -15.02
N ASN A 22 -7.30 -18.88 -14.54
CA ASN A 22 -7.51 -20.15 -13.85
C ASN A 22 -7.15 -20.01 -12.36
N PRO A 23 -8.12 -20.02 -11.42
CA PRO A 23 -7.85 -19.90 -9.98
C PRO A 23 -7.05 -21.09 -9.42
N ASP A 24 -7.12 -22.25 -10.08
CA ASP A 24 -6.32 -23.44 -9.72
C ASP A 24 -4.94 -23.45 -10.41
N GLY A 25 -4.59 -22.37 -11.11
CA GLY A 25 -3.35 -22.20 -11.82
C GLY A 25 -2.11 -22.04 -10.92
N PRO A 26 -0.92 -21.94 -11.53
CA PRO A 26 0.31 -21.69 -10.78
C PRO A 26 0.23 -20.35 -10.04
N LEU A 27 0.78 -20.33 -8.83
CA LEU A 27 0.77 -19.16 -7.94
C LEU A 27 2.06 -18.35 -8.07
N GLY A 28 1.94 -17.05 -7.82
CA GLY A 28 3.02 -16.09 -7.64
C GLY A 28 3.34 -15.83 -6.17
N ARG A 29 3.63 -14.58 -5.83
CA ARG A 29 3.96 -14.17 -4.45
C ARG A 29 2.72 -13.92 -3.61
N LYS A 30 2.90 -13.95 -2.29
CA LYS A 30 1.87 -13.55 -1.33
C LYS A 30 1.72 -12.04 -1.33
N PHE A 31 0.48 -11.58 -1.35
CA PHE A 31 0.11 -10.19 -1.16
C PHE A 31 0.24 -9.81 0.31
N GLU A 32 0.90 -8.70 0.59
CA GLU A 32 1.23 -8.24 1.95
C GLU A 32 0.35 -7.07 2.39
N GLY A 33 -0.39 -6.41 1.48
CA GLY A 33 -1.38 -5.38 1.82
C GLY A 33 -1.20 -4.06 1.09
N ILE A 34 -2.18 -3.17 1.23
CA ILE A 34 -2.10 -1.77 0.79
C ILE A 34 -2.22 -0.88 2.03
N GLY A 35 -1.34 0.12 2.12
CA GLY A 35 -1.29 1.01 3.27
C GLY A 35 -1.22 2.48 2.89
N ALA A 36 -1.18 3.32 3.92
CA ALA A 36 -0.84 4.73 3.79
C ALA A 36 -0.03 5.22 5.01
N ILE A 37 0.67 6.33 4.82
CA ILE A 37 1.57 6.93 5.81
C ILE A 37 0.89 8.08 6.55
N SER A 38 0.94 8.09 7.88
CA SER A 38 0.77 9.31 8.69
C SER A 38 2.14 9.76 9.19
N GLY A 39 2.51 11.00 8.90
CA GLY A 39 3.81 11.57 9.22
C GLY A 39 4.74 11.71 8.01
N GLY A 40 6.01 12.00 8.26
CA GLY A 40 6.95 12.48 7.24
C GLY A 40 6.47 13.71 6.46
N GLY A 41 5.79 14.70 7.04
CA GLY A 41 5.79 15.07 8.46
C GLY A 41 4.57 15.90 8.86
N ALA A 42 3.98 15.64 10.01
CA ALA A 42 2.82 16.41 10.49
C ALA A 42 1.56 16.34 9.61
N THR A 43 1.43 15.28 8.81
CA THR A 43 0.36 15.16 7.80
C THR A 43 -1.04 14.95 8.39
N SER A 44 -1.12 14.43 9.62
CA SER A 44 -2.38 14.23 10.34
C SER A 44 -2.67 15.31 11.39
N LYS A 45 -1.92 16.42 11.38
CA LYS A 45 -1.89 17.41 12.47
C LYS A 45 -3.25 18.02 12.83
N LEU A 46 -4.06 18.32 11.82
CA LEU A 46 -5.37 18.99 11.99
C LEU A 46 -6.50 18.00 12.29
N LEU A 47 -6.29 16.69 12.06
CA LEU A 47 -7.34 15.67 12.08
C LEU A 47 -8.02 15.55 13.45
N ALA A 48 -7.22 15.48 14.52
CA ALA A 48 -7.73 15.29 15.88
C ALA A 48 -8.62 16.44 16.39
N ASN A 49 -8.61 17.60 15.71
CA ASN A 49 -9.41 18.77 16.08
C ASN A 49 -10.80 18.79 15.42
N TYR A 50 -11.12 17.84 14.54
CA TYR A 50 -12.45 17.69 13.99
C TYR A 50 -13.46 17.35 15.09
N LYS A 51 -14.70 17.81 14.91
CA LYS A 51 -15.83 17.35 15.74
C LYS A 51 -16.00 15.85 15.60
N GLN A 52 -16.42 15.19 16.68
CA GLN A 52 -16.45 13.73 16.79
C GLN A 52 -17.20 13.04 15.66
N GLN A 53 -18.30 13.63 15.16
CA GLN A 53 -19.06 13.04 14.05
C GLN A 53 -18.21 12.97 12.78
N GLN A 54 -17.72 14.12 12.29
CA GLN A 54 -16.91 14.18 11.08
C GLN A 54 -15.62 13.38 11.22
N LEU A 55 -14.99 13.43 12.40
CA LEU A 55 -13.81 12.64 12.70
C LEU A 55 -14.09 11.13 12.55
N ASN A 56 -15.21 10.63 13.09
CA ASN A 56 -15.59 9.23 12.92
C ASN A 56 -15.86 8.87 11.45
N GLU A 57 -16.53 9.75 10.71
CA GLU A 57 -16.79 9.56 9.28
C GLU A 57 -15.49 9.45 8.48
N ILE A 58 -14.54 10.37 8.70
CA ILE A 58 -13.21 10.36 8.06
C ILE A 58 -12.47 9.04 8.39
N LEU A 59 -12.41 8.66 9.66
CA LEU A 59 -11.73 7.42 10.08
C LEU A 59 -12.42 6.17 9.53
N ASP A 60 -13.75 6.17 9.39
CA ASP A 60 -14.50 5.09 8.74
C ASP A 60 -14.09 4.97 7.25
N TYR A 61 -14.01 6.07 6.50
CA TYR A 61 -13.55 6.05 5.11
C TYR A 61 -12.14 5.49 4.95
N LEU A 62 -11.25 5.74 5.90
CA LEU A 62 -9.87 5.25 5.84
C LEU A 62 -9.73 3.78 6.26
N PHE A 63 -10.37 3.38 7.37
CA PHE A 63 -10.03 2.13 8.06
C PHE A 63 -11.14 1.09 8.11
N LYS A 64 -12.42 1.48 7.98
CA LYS A 64 -13.54 0.54 8.17
C LYS A 64 -13.56 -0.51 7.06
N PRO A 65 -13.51 -1.81 7.40
CA PRO A 65 -13.57 -2.87 6.39
C PRO A 65 -14.88 -2.84 5.60
N GLY A 66 -14.80 -2.97 4.27
CA GLY A 66 -15.97 -2.99 3.38
C GLY A 66 -16.72 -1.64 3.31
N TYR A 67 -16.02 -0.52 3.51
CA TYR A 67 -16.61 0.81 3.49
C TYR A 67 -15.90 1.73 2.48
N GLY A 68 -14.79 2.36 2.86
CA GLY A 68 -13.99 3.20 1.98
C GLY A 68 -12.70 2.50 1.55
N ALA A 69 -11.56 3.16 1.77
CA ALA A 69 -10.23 2.65 1.47
C ALA A 69 -9.91 1.34 2.21
N SER A 70 -10.56 1.06 3.34
CA SER A 70 -10.44 -0.20 4.09
C SER A 70 -8.98 -0.66 4.24
N LEU A 71 -8.09 0.27 4.59
CA LEU A 71 -6.64 0.05 4.59
C LEU A 71 -6.25 -1.15 5.45
N THR A 72 -5.28 -1.92 4.97
CA THR A 72 -4.79 -3.11 5.67
C THR A 72 -3.47 -2.86 6.40
N GLN A 73 -2.80 -1.74 6.11
CA GLN A 73 -1.61 -1.28 6.82
C GLN A 73 -1.70 0.22 7.14
N LEU A 74 -1.21 0.60 8.32
CA LEU A 74 -0.96 1.99 8.71
C LEU A 74 0.53 2.13 9.06
N LYS A 75 1.26 2.91 8.27
CA LYS A 75 2.65 3.29 8.55
C LYS A 75 2.65 4.66 9.22
N VAL A 76 3.39 4.81 10.31
CA VAL A 76 3.48 6.06 11.07
C VAL A 76 4.92 6.51 11.25
N GLU A 77 5.12 7.83 11.32
CA GLU A 77 6.38 8.40 11.78
C GLU A 77 6.63 8.06 13.26
N ILE A 78 7.84 7.61 13.57
CA ILE A 78 8.38 7.63 14.93
C ILE A 78 9.01 9.00 15.12
N GLY A 79 8.26 9.93 15.73
CA GLY A 79 8.65 11.33 15.87
C GLY A 79 10.08 11.53 16.41
N GLY A 80 10.81 12.45 15.80
CA GLY A 80 12.23 12.68 16.06
C GLY A 80 12.58 14.10 16.49
N ASP A 81 11.59 14.92 16.84
CA ASP A 81 11.74 16.35 17.19
C ASP A 81 12.34 17.22 16.08
N SER A 82 12.20 16.81 14.83
CA SER A 82 12.74 17.52 13.66
C SER A 82 11.68 17.71 12.60
N GLN A 83 11.91 18.68 11.71
CA GLN A 83 11.07 18.90 10.53
C GLN A 83 11.24 17.71 9.59
N SER A 84 10.13 17.03 9.27
CA SER A 84 10.10 15.83 8.44
C SER A 84 9.24 15.93 7.18
N THR A 85 8.60 17.08 6.89
CA THR A 85 8.25 17.68 5.57
C THR A 85 7.29 18.88 5.78
N GLU A 86 6.07 18.65 6.28
CA GLU A 86 5.08 19.71 6.56
C GLU A 86 5.13 20.21 8.02
N GLY A 87 5.87 19.54 8.89
CA GLY A 87 6.09 19.96 10.27
C GLY A 87 6.92 18.98 11.09
N THR A 88 7.02 19.26 12.38
CA THR A 88 7.76 18.42 13.34
C THR A 88 6.84 17.46 14.06
N GLU A 89 7.27 16.23 14.27
CA GLU A 89 6.60 15.27 15.15
C GLU A 89 7.40 14.99 16.43
N ALA A 90 6.68 14.95 17.55
CA ALA A 90 7.27 14.86 18.88
C ALA A 90 7.82 13.46 19.16
N SER A 91 9.06 13.40 19.63
CA SER A 91 9.67 12.18 20.11
C SER A 91 9.09 11.72 21.45
N HIS A 92 9.04 10.40 21.65
CA HIS A 92 8.77 9.82 22.97
C HIS A 92 9.93 10.02 23.96
N MET A 93 11.10 10.48 23.51
CA MET A 93 12.27 10.75 24.36
C MET A 93 13.05 11.99 23.86
N HIS A 94 12.67 13.18 24.34
CA HIS A 94 13.35 14.45 23.99
C HIS A 94 14.80 14.52 24.48
N THR A 95 15.09 13.84 25.59
CA THR A 95 16.42 13.73 26.19
C THR A 95 16.70 12.28 26.59
N ALA A 96 17.96 11.96 26.91
CA ALA A 96 18.35 10.60 27.29
C ALA A 96 17.61 10.02 28.51
N THR A 97 17.10 10.89 29.40
CA THR A 97 16.37 10.50 30.62
C THR A 97 14.86 10.76 30.54
N ASP A 98 14.40 11.41 29.47
CA ASP A 98 13.00 11.70 29.24
C ASP A 98 12.31 10.50 28.58
N LYS A 99 11.09 10.20 29.01
CA LYS A 99 10.24 9.22 28.35
C LYS A 99 8.76 9.55 28.56
N ASP A 100 8.07 9.86 27.48
CA ASP A 100 6.62 10.05 27.46
C ASP A 100 6.05 9.42 26.19
N CYS A 101 5.27 8.36 26.38
CA CYS A 101 4.68 7.63 25.27
C CYS A 101 3.46 8.35 24.65
N THR A 102 2.95 9.43 25.27
CA THR A 102 1.63 10.03 24.96
C THR A 102 1.70 11.27 24.08
N ARG A 103 2.89 11.66 23.63
CA ARG A 103 3.09 12.84 22.79
C ARG A 103 2.60 12.61 21.36
N GLY A 104 2.24 13.73 20.71
CA GLY A 104 1.77 13.73 19.33
C GLY A 104 0.38 13.11 19.20
N TYR A 105 0.08 12.59 18.02
CA TYR A 105 -1.23 12.01 17.67
C TYR A 105 -1.12 10.62 17.05
N GLU A 106 0.07 10.13 16.71
CA GLU A 106 0.21 8.84 16.01
C GLU A 106 -0.26 7.66 16.87
N SER A 107 0.03 7.67 18.17
CA SER A 107 -0.47 6.63 19.08
C SER A 107 -2.01 6.62 19.16
N TRP A 108 -2.63 7.79 19.20
CA TRP A 108 -4.09 7.95 19.14
C TRP A 108 -4.66 7.48 17.80
N LEU A 109 -4.06 7.85 16.68
CA LEU A 109 -4.51 7.46 15.35
C LEU A 109 -4.43 5.94 15.17
N ILE A 110 -3.34 5.33 15.62
CA ILE A 110 -3.16 3.88 15.62
C ILE A 110 -4.23 3.18 16.47
N GLN A 111 -4.54 3.71 17.66
CA GLN A 111 -5.62 3.15 18.49
C GLN A 111 -6.96 3.23 17.76
N LYS A 112 -7.27 4.37 17.12
CA LYS A 112 -8.50 4.51 16.34
C LYS A 112 -8.56 3.55 15.15
N ALA A 113 -7.47 3.42 14.40
CA ALA A 113 -7.39 2.48 13.31
C ALA A 113 -7.60 1.02 13.78
N LYS A 114 -7.00 0.62 14.91
CA LYS A 114 -7.19 -0.72 15.51
C LYS A 114 -8.58 -0.93 16.11
N GLU A 115 -9.23 0.11 16.65
CA GLU A 115 -10.63 0.04 17.11
C GLU A 115 -11.58 -0.26 15.94
N ILE A 116 -11.33 0.35 14.78
CA ILE A 116 -12.16 0.21 13.58
C ILE A 116 -11.83 -1.08 12.80
N ASN A 117 -10.54 -1.39 12.65
CA ASN A 117 -10.01 -2.58 11.99
C ASN A 117 -8.95 -3.25 12.89
N PRO A 118 -9.34 -4.22 13.73
CA PRO A 118 -8.41 -4.91 14.63
C PRO A 118 -7.24 -5.61 13.91
N ASN A 119 -7.42 -5.94 12.63
CA ASN A 119 -6.45 -6.66 11.80
C ASN A 119 -5.49 -5.73 11.04
N ILE A 120 -5.66 -4.40 11.07
CA ILE A 120 -4.75 -3.48 10.38
C ILE A 120 -3.32 -3.64 10.91
N GLU A 121 -2.33 -3.83 10.05
CA GLU A 121 -0.94 -3.98 10.50
C GLU A 121 -0.29 -2.60 10.75
N ILE A 122 0.52 -2.49 11.80
CA ILE A 122 1.14 -1.22 12.22
C ILE A 122 2.63 -1.23 11.92
N HIS A 123 3.09 -0.21 11.19
CA HIS A 123 4.49 0.00 10.84
C HIS A 123 4.98 1.33 11.42
N GLY A 124 6.11 1.32 12.14
CA GLY A 124 6.80 2.55 12.57
C GLY A 124 8.11 2.78 11.83
N LEU A 125 8.37 4.01 11.39
CA LEU A 125 9.64 4.41 10.75
C LEU A 125 10.08 5.78 11.27
N PRO A 126 11.35 5.97 11.70
CA PRO A 126 11.86 7.30 12.02
C PRO A 126 12.29 8.07 10.76
N TRP A 127 11.87 9.33 10.66
CA TRP A 127 12.42 10.31 9.71
C TRP A 127 13.65 11.03 10.29
N ALA A 128 13.61 11.27 11.60
CA ALA A 128 14.65 11.93 12.35
C ALA A 128 14.85 11.28 13.72
N PHE A 129 15.92 11.68 14.40
CA PHE A 129 16.26 11.22 15.74
C PHE A 129 16.58 12.43 16.63
N PRO A 130 16.19 12.41 17.93
CA PRO A 130 16.59 13.45 18.87
C PRO A 130 18.10 13.58 18.99
N GLY A 131 18.62 14.81 19.09
CA GLY A 131 20.06 15.09 19.03
C GLY A 131 20.92 14.40 20.10
N TRP A 132 20.35 13.98 21.23
CA TRP A 132 21.09 13.24 22.27
C TRP A 132 21.53 11.82 21.83
N LEU A 133 20.92 11.29 20.76
CA LEU A 133 21.34 10.05 20.12
C LEU A 133 22.61 10.22 19.25
N GLY A 134 22.97 11.46 18.93
CA GLY A 134 24.10 11.83 18.07
C GLY A 134 23.65 12.27 16.68
N ASP A 135 24.52 12.97 15.96
CA ASP A 135 24.24 13.49 14.61
C ASP A 135 24.08 12.36 13.58
N ASN A 136 24.78 11.25 13.79
CA ASN A 136 24.60 10.00 13.05
C ASN A 136 24.11 8.90 14.02
N PRO A 137 22.88 8.38 13.86
CA PRO A 137 22.30 7.37 14.74
C PRO A 137 23.06 6.03 14.71
N TYR A 138 23.98 5.82 13.77
CA TYR A 138 24.75 4.58 13.65
C TYR A 138 26.11 4.61 14.38
N GLU A 139 26.55 5.74 14.93
CA GLU A 139 27.79 5.78 15.74
C GLU A 139 27.64 5.01 17.05
N ARG A 140 26.41 4.92 17.57
CA ARG A 140 26.06 4.18 18.79
C ARG A 140 24.83 3.32 18.52
N PRO A 141 24.96 2.27 17.69
CA PRO A 141 23.82 1.55 17.14
C PRO A 141 22.96 0.89 18.23
N GLU A 142 23.55 0.46 19.35
CA GLU A 142 22.83 -0.09 20.50
C GLU A 142 21.95 0.93 21.19
N ARG A 143 22.40 2.19 21.28
CA ARG A 143 21.63 3.29 21.87
C ARG A 143 20.42 3.61 21.00
N THR A 144 20.64 3.75 19.70
CA THR A 144 19.56 4.00 18.73
C THR A 144 18.59 2.82 18.66
N ALA A 145 19.08 1.58 18.75
CA ALA A 145 18.22 0.41 18.80
C ALA A 145 17.39 0.37 20.09
N ASP A 146 17.95 0.74 21.25
CA ASP A 146 17.16 0.84 22.48
C ASP A 146 16.07 1.92 22.35
N TYR A 147 16.37 3.09 21.77
CA TYR A 147 15.36 4.14 21.50
C TYR A 147 14.15 3.61 20.72
N ILE A 148 14.39 2.86 19.63
CA ILE A 148 13.32 2.24 18.84
C ILE A 148 12.58 1.14 19.63
N VAL A 149 13.30 0.31 20.39
CA VAL A 149 12.69 -0.69 21.27
C VAL A 149 11.83 -0.03 22.36
N GLN A 150 12.20 1.14 22.87
CA GLN A 150 11.39 1.89 23.84
C GLN A 150 10.08 2.36 23.21
N TRP A 151 10.07 2.77 21.93
CA TRP A 151 8.84 3.10 21.21
C TRP A 151 7.93 1.88 21.06
N VAL A 152 8.47 0.72 20.65
CA VAL A 152 7.70 -0.54 20.57
C VAL A 152 7.14 -0.93 21.95
N LYS A 153 7.91 -0.73 23.02
CA LYS A 153 7.43 -0.94 24.40
C LYS A 153 6.34 0.06 24.80
N CYS A 154 6.42 1.33 24.38
CA CYS A 154 5.37 2.32 24.57
C CYS A 154 4.06 1.87 23.92
N MET A 155 4.11 1.45 22.65
CA MET A 155 2.93 0.95 21.92
C MET A 155 2.27 -0.23 22.63
N LYS A 156 3.06 -1.23 23.04
CA LYS A 156 2.54 -2.41 23.73
C LYS A 156 2.05 -2.12 25.15
N GLY A 157 2.84 -1.39 25.93
CA GLY A 157 2.60 -1.19 27.36
C GLY A 157 1.52 -0.16 27.66
N THR A 158 1.55 0.98 26.97
CA THR A 158 0.63 2.10 27.21
C THR A 158 -0.63 1.96 26.38
N PHE A 159 -0.50 1.61 25.10
CA PHE A 159 -1.62 1.64 24.16
C PHE A 159 -2.20 0.26 23.86
N ARG A 160 -1.59 -0.82 24.37
CA ARG A 160 -1.97 -2.23 24.13
C ARG A 160 -1.98 -2.61 22.65
N VAL A 161 -1.16 -1.92 21.85
CA VAL A 161 -1.01 -2.16 20.41
C VAL A 161 0.22 -3.03 20.16
N GLN A 162 0.06 -4.04 19.33
CA GLN A 162 1.19 -4.77 18.77
C GLN A 162 1.68 -4.05 17.52
N VAL A 163 2.99 -3.80 17.46
CA VAL A 163 3.66 -3.27 16.28
C VAL A 163 4.05 -4.46 15.42
N ASP A 164 3.77 -4.39 14.12
CA ASP A 164 4.03 -5.48 13.19
C ASP A 164 5.37 -5.28 12.47
N TYR A 165 5.68 -4.02 12.11
CA TYR A 165 6.87 -3.67 11.34
C TYR A 165 7.63 -2.47 11.92
N ILE A 166 8.96 -2.49 11.76
CA ILE A 166 9.84 -1.36 12.03
C ILE A 166 10.76 -1.14 10.81
N GLY A 167 10.90 0.11 10.39
CA GLY A 167 11.86 0.55 9.39
C GLY A 167 13.19 1.03 9.99
N ILE A 168 14.07 1.59 9.15
CA ILE A 168 15.46 1.94 9.55
C ILE A 168 15.65 3.44 9.75
N TRP A 169 15.72 4.21 8.66
CA TRP A 169 15.82 5.67 8.68
C TRP A 169 15.41 6.20 7.32
N ASN A 170 14.27 6.89 7.28
CA ASN A 170 13.61 7.28 6.03
C ASN A 170 14.53 8.03 5.07
N GLU A 171 14.74 7.49 3.86
CA GLU A 171 15.51 8.12 2.78
C GLU A 171 16.92 8.60 3.18
N LYS A 172 17.50 7.91 4.17
CA LYS A 172 18.88 8.13 4.61
C LYS A 172 19.72 6.89 4.34
N PRO A 173 21.06 7.02 4.35
CA PRO A 173 21.94 5.85 4.29
C PRO A 173 21.56 4.84 5.38
N TYR A 174 21.61 3.56 5.08
CA TYR A 174 21.42 2.49 6.06
C TYR A 174 22.76 2.01 6.64
N SER A 175 22.70 1.29 7.75
CA SER A 175 23.84 0.56 8.32
C SER A 175 23.49 -0.92 8.52
N VAL A 176 24.24 -1.81 7.87
CA VAL A 176 24.09 -3.27 8.02
C VAL A 176 24.28 -3.70 9.47
N ASP A 177 25.27 -3.11 10.15
CA ASP A 177 25.55 -3.39 11.56
C ASP A 177 24.37 -2.96 12.44
N TYR A 178 23.82 -1.77 12.21
CA TYR A 178 22.65 -1.29 12.94
C TYR A 178 21.43 -2.19 12.74
N ILE A 179 21.14 -2.64 11.52
CA ILE A 179 20.01 -3.54 11.24
C ILE A 179 20.11 -4.82 12.08
N LYS A 180 21.31 -5.41 12.14
CA LYS A 180 21.58 -6.61 12.97
C LYS A 180 21.47 -6.32 14.46
N VAL A 181 21.98 -5.17 14.92
CA VAL A 181 21.84 -4.72 16.32
C VAL A 181 20.38 -4.53 16.70
N LEU A 182 19.58 -3.88 15.84
CA LEU A 182 18.15 -3.68 16.04
C LEU A 182 17.40 -5.02 16.14
N ARG A 183 17.70 -5.97 15.24
CA ARG A 183 17.13 -7.33 15.31
C ARG A 183 17.42 -8.01 16.64
N ARG A 184 18.67 -7.97 17.11
CA ARG A 184 19.08 -8.55 18.41
C ARG A 184 18.41 -7.83 19.57
N ALA A 185 18.30 -6.50 19.53
CA ALA A 185 17.66 -5.70 20.57
C ALA A 185 16.16 -6.03 20.70
N LEU A 186 15.42 -6.09 19.59
CA LEU A 186 14.02 -6.51 19.55
C LEU A 186 13.86 -7.93 20.12
N ASN A 187 14.72 -8.87 19.70
CA ASN A 187 14.68 -10.26 20.17
C ASN A 187 14.93 -10.36 21.69
N LYS A 188 15.93 -9.64 22.19
CA LYS A 188 16.26 -9.57 23.63
C LYS A 188 15.13 -8.96 24.44
N ALA A 189 14.41 -8.00 23.88
CA ALA A 189 13.25 -7.38 24.50
C ALA A 189 11.95 -8.21 24.37
N GLY A 190 11.98 -9.41 23.77
CA GLY A 190 10.81 -10.27 23.60
C GLY A 190 9.91 -9.93 22.41
N HIS A 191 10.38 -9.09 21.49
CA HIS A 191 9.65 -8.62 20.31
C HIS A 191 10.13 -9.31 19.02
N LYS A 192 10.31 -10.64 19.07
CA LYS A 192 10.75 -11.45 17.91
C LYS A 192 9.76 -11.43 16.74
N HIS A 193 8.49 -11.15 17.01
CA HIS A 193 7.43 -11.06 16.00
C HIS A 193 7.51 -9.78 15.16
N VAL A 194 8.09 -8.69 15.70
CA VAL A 194 8.24 -7.43 14.97
C VAL A 194 9.19 -7.67 13.81
N LYS A 195 8.69 -7.51 12.59
CA LYS A 195 9.42 -7.67 11.33
C LYS A 195 10.20 -6.39 11.02
N ILE A 196 11.32 -6.52 10.30
CA ILE A 196 12.14 -5.37 9.89
C ILE A 196 12.01 -5.19 8.38
N ILE A 197 11.64 -3.98 7.96
CA ILE A 197 11.62 -3.55 6.56
C ILE A 197 12.88 -2.72 6.32
N VAL A 198 13.58 -2.97 5.21
CA VAL A 198 14.82 -2.25 4.88
C VAL A 198 14.80 -1.77 3.43
N ALA A 199 15.35 -0.63 3.06
CA ALA A 199 15.88 0.42 3.91
C ALA A 199 14.94 1.64 3.98
N ASP A 200 13.77 1.59 3.33
CA ASP A 200 12.94 2.78 3.06
C ASP A 200 13.76 3.82 2.27
N GLY A 201 14.25 3.36 1.12
CA GLY A 201 15.14 4.08 0.21
C GLY A 201 15.15 3.43 -1.18
N ASN A 202 16.33 3.15 -1.74
CA ASN A 202 16.46 2.48 -3.05
C ASN A 202 16.83 0.98 -2.90
N TRP A 203 17.04 0.28 -4.03
CA TRP A 203 17.22 -1.17 -4.08
C TRP A 203 18.64 -1.68 -3.75
N GLU A 204 19.61 -0.81 -3.45
CA GLU A 204 21.05 -1.15 -3.35
C GLU A 204 21.37 -2.14 -2.24
N ILE A 205 20.59 -2.13 -1.15
CA ILE A 205 20.75 -3.06 -0.02
C ILE A 205 20.67 -4.53 -0.42
N ALA A 206 20.06 -4.83 -1.57
CA ALA A 206 20.04 -6.17 -2.14
C ALA A 206 21.46 -6.76 -2.31
N LYS A 207 22.48 -5.92 -2.59
CA LYS A 207 23.88 -6.36 -2.70
C LYS A 207 24.47 -6.82 -1.38
N ASP A 208 24.12 -6.16 -0.29
CA ASP A 208 24.59 -6.52 1.04
C ASP A 208 23.85 -7.76 1.55
N ILE A 209 22.53 -7.83 1.32
CA ILE A 209 21.70 -9.00 1.66
C ILE A 209 22.18 -10.26 0.94
N GLN A 210 22.60 -10.15 -0.33
CA GLN A 210 23.13 -11.30 -1.08
C GLN A 210 24.37 -11.91 -0.43
N LYS A 211 25.20 -11.06 0.20
CA LYS A 211 26.51 -11.44 0.73
C LYS A 211 26.47 -11.80 2.22
N ASP A 212 25.39 -11.48 2.91
CA ASP A 212 25.31 -11.54 4.37
C ASP A 212 24.05 -12.30 4.82
N ALA A 213 24.24 -13.57 5.20
CA ALA A 213 23.17 -14.45 5.65
C ALA A 213 22.52 -13.95 6.96
N GLU A 214 23.30 -13.35 7.87
CA GLU A 214 22.77 -12.82 9.13
C GLU A 214 21.87 -11.60 8.87
N LEU A 215 22.28 -10.71 7.94
CA LEU A 215 21.43 -9.61 7.50
C LEU A 215 20.14 -10.13 6.86
N ARG A 216 20.25 -11.13 5.98
CA ARG A 216 19.10 -11.75 5.32
C ARG A 216 18.11 -12.35 6.32
N GLU A 217 18.59 -13.02 7.37
CA GLU A 217 17.75 -13.59 8.43
C GLU A 217 17.12 -12.53 9.35
N ALA A 218 17.74 -11.35 9.45
CA ALA A 218 17.25 -10.27 10.31
C ALA A 218 16.03 -9.53 9.74
N ILE A 219 15.84 -9.57 8.42
CA ILE A 219 14.86 -8.74 7.71
C ILE A 219 13.66 -9.55 7.21
N HIS A 220 12.57 -8.85 6.92
CA HIS A 220 11.37 -9.42 6.33
C HIS A 220 11.21 -9.08 4.85
N ALA A 221 11.41 -7.80 4.49
CA ALA A 221 11.23 -7.32 3.13
C ALA A 221 12.23 -6.21 2.77
N ILE A 222 12.41 -5.98 1.47
CA ILE A 222 13.07 -4.79 0.94
C ILE A 222 11.99 -3.76 0.57
N GLY A 223 11.92 -2.66 1.30
CA GLY A 223 11.06 -1.51 1.03
C GLY A 223 11.81 -0.42 0.26
N ALA A 224 11.30 -0.07 -0.92
CA ALA A 224 11.82 0.99 -1.76
C ALA A 224 10.80 2.13 -1.92
N HIS A 225 11.31 3.34 -2.16
CA HIS A 225 10.53 4.57 -2.31
C HIS A 225 10.43 4.96 -3.78
N TYR A 226 9.23 5.36 -4.21
CA TYR A 226 8.92 5.83 -5.56
C TYR A 226 9.59 4.98 -6.68
N PRO A 227 9.46 3.64 -6.65
CA PRO A 227 10.24 2.73 -7.49
C PRO A 227 9.90 2.81 -9.00
N GLY A 228 8.89 3.61 -9.38
CA GLY A 228 8.44 3.72 -10.75
C GLY A 228 7.93 2.38 -11.29
N THR A 229 7.33 1.54 -10.44
CA THR A 229 6.88 0.16 -10.71
C THR A 229 7.98 -0.89 -10.87
N TRP A 230 9.27 -0.52 -10.88
CA TRP A 230 10.36 -1.45 -11.14
C TRP A 230 11.17 -1.80 -9.89
N SER A 231 11.67 -3.03 -9.85
CA SER A 231 12.68 -3.45 -8.88
C SER A 231 13.92 -4.00 -9.58
N SER A 232 15.07 -4.00 -8.91
CA SER A 232 16.30 -4.52 -9.51
C SER A 232 16.24 -6.04 -9.71
N ASN A 233 16.88 -6.53 -10.79
CA ASN A 233 17.02 -7.98 -11.03
C ASN A 233 17.61 -8.72 -9.81
N LEU A 234 18.55 -8.08 -9.11
CA LEU A 234 19.13 -8.64 -7.89
C LEU A 234 18.08 -8.78 -6.79
N ALA A 235 17.30 -7.74 -6.50
CA ALA A 235 16.25 -7.78 -5.49
C ALA A 235 15.22 -8.88 -5.80
N GLN A 236 14.83 -9.05 -7.06
CA GLN A 236 13.92 -10.13 -7.48
C GLN A 236 14.54 -11.52 -7.26
N SER A 237 15.83 -11.70 -7.60
CA SER A 237 16.53 -12.98 -7.47
C SER A 237 16.72 -13.44 -6.02
N LEU A 238 16.68 -12.51 -5.06
CA LEU A 238 16.81 -12.82 -3.64
C LEU A 238 15.58 -13.55 -3.07
N ASN A 239 14.45 -13.61 -3.80
CA ASN A 239 13.22 -14.25 -3.34
C ASN A 239 12.78 -13.80 -1.93
N LEU A 240 12.95 -12.50 -1.64
CA LEU A 240 12.40 -11.82 -0.47
C LEU A 240 11.15 -11.04 -0.88
N ASN A 241 10.33 -10.67 0.11
CA ASN A 241 9.26 -9.70 -0.09
C ASN A 241 9.87 -8.36 -0.56
N LEU A 242 9.24 -7.75 -1.56
CA LEU A 242 9.64 -6.45 -2.11
C LEU A 242 8.45 -5.52 -1.98
N TRP A 243 8.62 -4.33 -1.43
CA TRP A 243 7.53 -3.39 -1.18
C TRP A 243 7.85 -2.05 -1.84
N ALA A 244 6.84 -1.39 -2.38
CA ALA A 244 6.85 0.06 -2.53
C ALA A 244 6.44 0.64 -1.16
N SER A 245 7.41 0.81 -0.27
CA SER A 245 7.16 1.19 1.14
C SER A 245 6.85 2.67 1.33
N GLU A 246 6.99 3.44 0.24
CA GLU A 246 6.45 4.79 0.05
C GLU A 246 6.25 5.03 -1.46
N ASP A 247 5.06 5.48 -1.85
CA ASP A 247 4.70 5.81 -3.23
C ASP A 247 3.56 6.85 -3.24
N TYR A 248 2.95 7.11 -4.40
CA TYR A 248 1.85 8.07 -4.61
C TYR A 248 2.30 9.55 -4.60
N SER A 249 2.31 10.25 -3.46
CA SER A 249 2.74 11.66 -3.30
C SER A 249 2.26 12.62 -4.40
N THR A 250 1.02 12.42 -4.87
CA THR A 250 0.41 13.17 -5.98
C THR A 250 -0.90 13.78 -5.51
N TYR A 251 -1.29 14.93 -6.07
CA TYR A 251 -2.59 15.56 -5.81
C TYR A 251 -3.73 14.55 -5.89
N ASN A 252 -4.68 14.64 -4.97
CA ASN A 252 -5.82 13.72 -4.86
C ASN A 252 -7.00 14.06 -5.77
N ASP A 253 -6.68 14.51 -6.97
CA ASP A 253 -7.60 14.71 -8.08
C ASP A 253 -7.68 13.44 -8.95
N ASP A 254 -8.30 13.55 -10.12
CA ASP A 254 -8.47 12.43 -11.05
C ASP A 254 -7.12 11.95 -11.61
N VAL A 255 -6.15 12.85 -11.76
CA VAL A 255 -4.80 12.50 -12.23
C VAL A 255 -4.07 11.67 -11.17
N GLY A 256 -4.15 12.07 -9.89
CA GLY A 256 -3.62 11.27 -8.79
C GLY A 256 -4.34 9.94 -8.65
N SER A 257 -5.67 9.93 -8.79
CA SER A 257 -6.46 8.69 -8.76
C SER A 257 -5.99 7.70 -9.83
N GLY A 258 -5.78 8.16 -11.06
CA GLY A 258 -5.22 7.35 -12.15
C GLY A 258 -3.78 6.92 -11.90
N CYS A 259 -2.95 7.78 -11.30
CA CYS A 259 -1.60 7.42 -10.87
C CYS A 259 -1.65 6.25 -9.88
N TRP A 260 -2.45 6.37 -8.81
CA TRP A 260 -2.59 5.37 -7.75
C TRP A 260 -3.11 4.05 -8.28
N ALA A 261 -4.17 4.09 -9.09
CA ALA A 261 -4.78 2.92 -9.74
C ALA A 261 -3.74 2.12 -10.53
N ARG A 262 -2.96 2.82 -11.35
CA ARG A 262 -1.94 2.21 -12.20
C ARG A 262 -0.85 1.55 -11.36
N ILE A 263 -0.29 2.24 -10.35
CA ILE A 263 0.84 1.69 -9.60
C ILE A 263 0.44 0.57 -8.64
N LEU A 264 -0.79 0.57 -8.11
CA LEU A 264 -1.29 -0.55 -7.28
C LEU A 264 -1.23 -1.89 -8.02
N ASN A 265 -1.56 -1.92 -9.32
CA ASN A 265 -1.37 -3.10 -10.14
C ASN A 265 0.09 -3.27 -10.57
N GLN A 266 0.66 -2.23 -11.18
CA GLN A 266 1.91 -2.36 -11.92
C GLN A 266 3.14 -2.55 -11.03
N ASN A 267 3.09 -2.15 -9.75
CA ASN A 267 4.15 -2.45 -8.79
C ASN A 267 4.38 -3.97 -8.65
N TYR A 268 3.32 -4.78 -8.69
CA TYR A 268 3.46 -6.24 -8.72
C TYR A 268 3.78 -6.78 -10.12
N VAL A 269 3.11 -6.27 -11.16
CA VAL A 269 3.30 -6.73 -12.55
C VAL A 269 4.76 -6.56 -12.99
N ASN A 270 5.35 -5.40 -12.75
CA ASN A 270 6.70 -5.04 -13.23
C ASN A 270 7.79 -5.34 -12.19
N GLY A 271 7.50 -5.04 -10.92
CA GLY A 271 8.51 -5.01 -9.86
C GLY A 271 8.42 -6.16 -8.87
N MET A 272 7.47 -7.09 -9.01
CA MET A 272 7.21 -8.18 -8.04
C MET A 272 6.95 -7.66 -6.62
N MET A 273 6.48 -6.41 -6.50
CA MET A 273 6.23 -5.78 -5.21
C MET A 273 4.86 -6.19 -4.66
N THR A 274 4.84 -6.67 -3.42
CA THR A 274 3.65 -7.30 -2.81
C THR A 274 2.93 -6.42 -1.80
N SER A 275 3.46 -5.23 -1.54
CA SER A 275 2.82 -4.15 -0.79
C SER A 275 3.13 -2.82 -1.45
N THR A 276 2.17 -1.90 -1.42
CA THR A 276 2.34 -0.49 -1.81
C THR A 276 1.71 0.40 -0.74
N ILE A 277 2.46 1.41 -0.29
CA ILE A 277 2.05 2.31 0.80
C ILE A 277 2.06 3.75 0.29
N ALA A 278 0.91 4.42 0.29
CA ALA A 278 0.78 5.80 -0.16
C ALA A 278 1.31 6.79 0.88
N TRP A 279 2.20 7.70 0.48
CA TRP A 279 2.40 8.95 1.20
C TRP A 279 1.47 10.02 0.59
N ASN A 280 0.51 10.59 1.32
CA ASN A 280 0.14 10.29 2.73
C ASN A 280 -1.36 9.96 2.93
N LEU A 281 -1.71 9.55 4.15
CA LEU A 281 -3.00 8.99 4.55
C LEU A 281 -4.15 9.97 4.28
N VAL A 282 -4.03 11.19 4.79
CA VAL A 282 -5.06 12.23 4.73
C VAL A 282 -4.38 13.59 4.76
N ALA A 283 -4.86 14.51 3.93
CA ALA A 283 -4.37 15.88 3.92
C ALA A 283 -5.02 16.64 5.08
N SER A 284 -4.43 16.54 6.26
CA SER A 284 -4.83 17.24 7.48
C SER A 284 -3.73 18.19 7.95
N TYR A 285 -3.26 19.02 7.03
CA TYR A 285 -2.26 20.07 7.20
C TYR A 285 -2.64 21.24 6.29
N PHE A 286 -2.07 22.43 6.54
CA PHE A 286 -2.42 23.62 5.77
C PHE A 286 -2.00 23.51 4.29
N ASP A 287 -2.88 23.96 3.39
CA ASP A 287 -2.71 23.93 1.93
C ASP A 287 -1.52 24.76 1.39
N LYS A 288 -0.87 25.57 2.23
CA LYS A 288 0.34 26.35 1.90
C LYS A 288 1.65 25.67 2.30
N LEU A 289 1.58 24.52 2.96
CA LEU A 289 2.74 23.69 3.22
C LEU A 289 3.09 22.89 1.95
N PRO A 290 4.28 22.27 1.87
CA PRO A 290 4.65 21.41 0.76
C PRO A 290 3.61 20.33 0.47
N PHE A 291 3.53 19.90 -0.80
CA PHE A 291 2.68 18.79 -1.26
C PHE A 291 1.21 18.85 -0.82
N PRO A 292 0.51 20.00 -0.92
CA PRO A 292 -0.84 20.12 -0.41
C PRO A 292 -1.77 19.17 -1.14
N LYS A 293 -2.62 18.45 -0.39
CA LYS A 293 -3.58 17.49 -0.93
C LYS A 293 -2.94 16.29 -1.66
N CYS A 294 -1.66 16.01 -1.41
CA CYS A 294 -1.01 14.79 -1.89
C CYS A 294 -1.31 13.59 -0.99
N SER A 295 -2.59 13.24 -0.86
CA SER A 295 -3.07 12.27 0.14
C SER A 295 -4.22 11.41 -0.39
N LEU A 296 -4.67 10.37 0.33
CA LEU A 296 -5.83 9.61 -0.15
C LEU A 296 -7.14 10.41 -0.13
N MET A 297 -7.29 11.30 0.86
CA MET A 297 -8.43 12.20 1.02
C MET A 297 -8.04 13.53 1.68
N THR A 298 -8.94 14.50 1.78
CA THR A 298 -8.67 15.84 2.34
C THR A 298 -9.51 16.12 3.58
N ALA A 299 -8.86 16.55 4.67
CA ALA A 299 -9.52 16.95 5.92
C ALA A 299 -8.67 18.02 6.65
N ASP A 300 -8.59 19.21 6.07
CA ASP A 300 -7.75 20.33 6.50
C ASP A 300 -8.53 21.50 7.14
N GLU A 301 -9.84 21.36 7.35
CA GLU A 301 -10.73 22.39 7.91
C GLU A 301 -11.50 21.93 9.18
N PRO A 302 -10.82 21.59 10.29
CA PRO A 302 -11.50 21.16 11.52
C PRO A 302 -12.48 22.21 12.08
N TRP A 303 -12.24 23.50 11.81
CA TRP A 303 -13.10 24.61 12.28
C TRP A 303 -14.45 24.69 11.56
N THR A 304 -14.54 24.25 10.30
CA THR A 304 -15.83 24.13 9.57
C THR A 304 -16.43 22.74 9.71
N GLY A 305 -15.58 21.72 9.88
CA GLY A 305 -15.95 20.31 9.77
C GLY A 305 -16.00 19.82 8.32
N HIS A 306 -15.64 20.64 7.34
CA HIS A 306 -15.57 20.22 5.95
C HIS A 306 -14.44 19.21 5.74
N TYR A 307 -14.71 18.15 4.98
CA TYR A 307 -13.73 17.21 4.46
C TYR A 307 -14.19 16.76 3.07
N THR A 308 -13.27 16.21 2.28
CA THR A 308 -13.56 15.67 0.95
C THR A 308 -13.07 14.23 0.87
N VAL A 309 -13.94 13.32 0.43
CA VAL A 309 -13.58 11.95 0.09
C VAL A 309 -13.16 11.93 -1.37
N ASN A 310 -11.85 11.82 -1.61
CA ASN A 310 -11.28 11.92 -2.96
C ASN A 310 -11.22 10.55 -3.67
N GLY A 311 -11.05 10.56 -4.99
CA GLY A 311 -10.94 9.36 -5.83
C GLY A 311 -9.94 8.29 -5.34
N PRO A 312 -8.76 8.62 -4.77
CA PRO A 312 -7.82 7.61 -4.30
C PRO A 312 -8.36 6.70 -3.19
N VAL A 313 -9.34 7.15 -2.40
CA VAL A 313 -10.05 6.30 -1.41
C VAL A 313 -10.72 5.12 -2.10
N TRP A 314 -11.45 5.40 -3.17
CA TRP A 314 -12.18 4.39 -3.94
C TRP A 314 -11.26 3.54 -4.79
N VAL A 315 -10.22 4.13 -5.37
CA VAL A 315 -9.14 3.38 -6.04
C VAL A 315 -8.49 2.37 -5.11
N THR A 316 -8.27 2.72 -3.84
CA THR A 316 -7.76 1.80 -2.82
C THR A 316 -8.77 0.68 -2.54
N ALA A 317 -10.05 1.03 -2.38
CA ALA A 317 -11.14 0.10 -2.10
C ALA A 317 -11.27 -1.04 -3.12
N HIS A 318 -11.04 -0.73 -4.41
CA HIS A 318 -11.01 -1.69 -5.51
C HIS A 318 -10.04 -2.86 -5.31
N THR A 319 -9.03 -2.70 -4.46
CA THR A 319 -8.12 -3.78 -4.06
C THR A 319 -8.45 -4.27 -2.65
N THR A 320 -8.51 -3.38 -1.66
CA THR A 320 -8.54 -3.74 -0.24
C THR A 320 -9.85 -4.34 0.25
N GLN A 321 -10.98 -4.04 -0.39
CA GLN A 321 -12.25 -4.67 -0.02
C GLN A 321 -12.35 -6.12 -0.51
N PHE A 322 -11.58 -6.48 -1.54
CA PHE A 322 -11.64 -7.77 -2.22
C PHE A 322 -10.37 -8.61 -2.05
N THR A 323 -9.38 -8.14 -1.28
CA THR A 323 -8.14 -8.85 -0.99
C THR A 323 -7.74 -8.61 0.46
N GLN A 324 -6.96 -9.52 1.03
CA GLN A 324 -6.42 -9.38 2.38
C GLN A 324 -4.94 -9.82 2.40
N PRO A 325 -4.11 -9.27 3.30
CA PRO A 325 -2.77 -9.80 3.53
C PRO A 325 -2.79 -11.33 3.71
N GLY A 326 -1.87 -12.02 3.04
CA GLY A 326 -1.80 -13.48 3.02
C GLY A 326 -2.48 -14.15 1.82
N TRP A 327 -3.30 -13.43 1.05
CA TRP A 327 -3.74 -13.88 -0.27
C TRP A 327 -2.54 -14.08 -1.21
N THR A 328 -2.70 -14.85 -2.27
CA THR A 328 -1.60 -15.12 -3.21
C THR A 328 -1.98 -14.68 -4.61
N TYR A 329 -1.11 -13.92 -5.27
CA TYR A 329 -1.26 -13.61 -6.69
C TYR A 329 -1.20 -14.90 -7.52
N LEU A 330 -1.92 -14.95 -8.64
CA LEU A 330 -1.64 -15.92 -9.69
C LEU A 330 -0.29 -15.59 -10.35
N LYS A 331 0.32 -16.59 -11.00
CA LYS A 331 1.60 -16.40 -11.69
C LYS A 331 1.46 -15.43 -12.88
N HIS A 332 2.52 -14.65 -13.12
CA HIS A 332 2.68 -13.84 -14.33
C HIS A 332 2.44 -14.69 -15.60
N GLY A 333 1.74 -14.10 -16.56
CA GLY A 333 1.34 -14.74 -17.81
C GLY A 333 0.08 -15.61 -17.72
N THR A 334 -0.35 -16.02 -16.51
CA THR A 334 -1.60 -16.80 -16.32
C THR A 334 -2.69 -16.06 -15.56
N GLY A 335 -2.34 -15.04 -14.77
CA GLY A 335 -3.32 -14.18 -14.11
C GLY A 335 -2.81 -12.79 -13.72
N VAL A 336 -1.59 -12.46 -14.11
CA VAL A 336 -0.94 -11.18 -13.85
C VAL A 336 -0.21 -10.78 -15.13
N GLY A 337 -0.40 -9.55 -15.59
CA GLY A 337 0.25 -9.07 -16.81
C GLY A 337 -0.27 -7.74 -17.33
N HIS A 338 0.20 -7.39 -18.52
CA HIS A 338 -0.25 -6.23 -19.30
C HIS A 338 -1.19 -6.65 -20.41
N PHE A 339 -2.10 -5.75 -20.78
CA PHE A 339 -2.84 -5.87 -22.03
C PHE A 339 -1.98 -5.41 -23.21
N PRO A 340 -2.19 -5.96 -24.42
CA PRO A 340 -1.50 -5.51 -25.63
C PRO A 340 -1.69 -4.00 -25.92
N ASP A 341 -2.90 -3.48 -25.66
CA ASP A 341 -3.29 -2.10 -25.98
C ASP A 341 -3.19 -1.14 -24.77
N GLY A 342 -2.42 -1.53 -23.75
CA GLY A 342 -2.19 -0.73 -22.55
C GLY A 342 -3.12 -1.05 -21.37
N GLY A 343 -2.65 -0.73 -20.17
CA GLY A 343 -3.26 -1.16 -18.91
C GLY A 343 -2.67 -2.47 -18.38
N SER A 344 -3.21 -2.94 -17.26
CA SER A 344 -2.72 -4.15 -16.59
C SER A 344 -3.81 -4.85 -15.78
N TYR A 345 -3.55 -6.11 -15.45
CA TYR A 345 -4.44 -6.93 -14.64
C TYR A 345 -3.65 -7.75 -13.63
N VAL A 346 -4.23 -7.92 -12.45
CA VAL A 346 -3.73 -8.82 -11.41
C VAL A 346 -4.86 -9.66 -10.85
N SER A 347 -4.59 -10.95 -10.65
CA SER A 347 -5.53 -11.89 -10.05
C SER A 347 -4.94 -12.45 -8.76
N LEU A 348 -5.77 -12.55 -7.72
CA LEU A 348 -5.39 -13.07 -6.42
C LEU A 348 -6.41 -14.12 -5.97
N VAL A 349 -5.93 -15.14 -5.26
CA VAL A 349 -6.77 -16.16 -4.63
C VAL A 349 -6.60 -16.15 -3.12
N SER A 350 -7.70 -16.41 -2.41
CA SER A 350 -7.69 -16.52 -0.96
C SER A 350 -6.88 -17.73 -0.49
N PRO A 351 -6.36 -17.74 0.76
CA PRO A 351 -5.56 -18.86 1.29
C PRO A 351 -6.26 -20.22 1.26
N ASP A 352 -7.57 -20.23 1.48
CA ASP A 352 -8.42 -21.42 1.43
C ASP A 352 -8.87 -21.79 0.01
N LYS A 353 -8.49 -20.99 -1.00
CA LYS A 353 -8.87 -21.13 -2.41
C LYS A 353 -10.38 -21.25 -2.58
N THR A 354 -11.13 -20.34 -1.98
CA THR A 354 -12.59 -20.22 -2.15
C THR A 354 -13.00 -18.88 -2.75
N GLN A 355 -12.05 -17.95 -2.88
CA GLN A 355 -12.28 -16.64 -3.48
C GLN A 355 -11.21 -16.32 -4.52
N LEU A 356 -11.65 -15.70 -5.61
CA LEU A 356 -10.82 -15.17 -6.68
C LEU A 356 -11.16 -13.69 -6.86
N THR A 357 -10.15 -12.85 -6.84
CA THR A 357 -10.27 -11.42 -7.11
C THR A 357 -9.43 -11.07 -8.31
N LEU A 358 -10.01 -10.36 -9.27
CA LEU A 358 -9.34 -9.79 -10.42
C LEU A 358 -9.44 -8.26 -10.35
N VAL A 359 -8.29 -7.58 -10.36
CA VAL A 359 -8.21 -6.11 -10.43
C VAL A 359 -7.63 -5.71 -11.78
N VAL A 360 -8.35 -4.87 -12.52
CA VAL A 360 -8.00 -4.41 -13.87
C VAL A 360 -7.92 -2.89 -13.87
N GLU A 361 -6.85 -2.34 -14.46
CA GLU A 361 -6.71 -0.91 -14.70
C GLU A 361 -6.39 -0.63 -16.17
N THR A 362 -6.93 0.48 -16.69
CA THR A 362 -6.78 0.90 -18.08
C THR A 362 -6.35 2.36 -18.21
N MET A 363 -5.59 2.88 -17.25
CA MET A 363 -5.33 4.32 -17.08
C MET A 363 -4.60 4.99 -18.25
N VAL A 364 -3.99 4.20 -19.14
CA VAL A 364 -3.28 4.66 -20.35
C VAL A 364 -3.90 4.14 -21.66
N SER A 365 -5.05 3.47 -21.60
CA SER A 365 -5.69 2.85 -22.78
C SER A 365 -7.06 3.47 -23.08
N GLU A 366 -7.39 3.57 -24.37
CA GLU A 366 -8.69 4.06 -24.89
C GLU A 366 -9.74 2.94 -25.05
N SER A 367 -9.34 1.66 -24.97
CA SER A 367 -10.27 0.53 -24.95
C SER A 367 -9.55 -0.76 -24.56
N VAL A 368 -10.13 -1.53 -23.64
CA VAL A 368 -9.67 -2.90 -23.33
C VAL A 368 -10.85 -3.86 -23.38
N THR A 369 -10.70 -4.95 -24.12
CA THR A 369 -11.66 -6.07 -24.13
C THR A 369 -11.18 -7.15 -23.18
N LEU A 370 -11.91 -7.37 -22.08
CA LEU A 370 -11.70 -8.48 -21.18
C LEU A 370 -12.80 -9.52 -21.38
N SER A 371 -12.44 -10.71 -21.84
CA SER A 371 -13.35 -11.86 -21.88
C SER A 371 -13.06 -12.80 -20.73
N LEU A 372 -13.88 -12.73 -19.67
CA LEU A 372 -13.86 -13.71 -18.60
C LEU A 372 -14.62 -14.96 -19.05
N VAL A 373 -13.90 -15.98 -19.46
CA VAL A 373 -14.49 -17.28 -19.81
C VAL A 373 -14.29 -18.23 -18.65
N SER A 374 -15.34 -18.47 -17.87
CA SER A 374 -15.33 -19.54 -16.88
C SER A 374 -15.54 -20.88 -17.59
N THR A 375 -14.48 -21.70 -17.72
CA THR A 375 -14.57 -23.02 -18.36
C THR A 375 -15.21 -24.08 -17.46
N ARG A 376 -15.72 -23.69 -16.29
CA ARG A 376 -16.50 -24.53 -15.38
C ARG A 376 -17.68 -23.70 -14.86
N CYS A 377 -18.88 -24.27 -14.81
CA CYS A 377 -19.84 -23.82 -13.81
C CYS A 377 -19.19 -24.17 -12.47
N ILE A 378 -18.52 -23.21 -11.82
CA ILE A 378 -17.82 -23.43 -10.55
C ILE A 378 -18.79 -23.05 -9.43
N PRO A 379 -19.43 -24.01 -8.73
CA PRO A 379 -20.32 -23.70 -7.61
C PRO A 379 -19.54 -23.36 -6.32
N SER A 380 -18.20 -23.34 -6.37
CA SER A 380 -17.33 -23.34 -5.18
C SER A 380 -16.48 -22.09 -4.97
N TYR A 381 -16.51 -21.10 -5.87
CA TYR A 381 -15.76 -19.85 -5.72
C TYR A 381 -16.66 -18.63 -5.82
N LYS A 382 -16.48 -17.64 -4.93
CA LYS A 382 -16.99 -16.28 -5.14
C LYS A 382 -15.93 -15.51 -5.94
N ALA A 383 -16.32 -14.97 -7.10
CA ALA A 383 -15.43 -14.24 -8.00
C ALA A 383 -15.80 -12.76 -8.02
N PHE A 384 -14.81 -11.89 -7.75
CA PHE A 384 -14.96 -10.44 -7.79
C PHE A 384 -14.07 -9.87 -8.89
N ALA A 385 -14.67 -9.10 -9.80
CA ALA A 385 -13.93 -8.33 -10.79
C ALA A 385 -14.06 -6.84 -10.47
N SER A 386 -12.93 -6.20 -10.27
CA SER A 386 -12.81 -4.81 -9.88
C SER A 386 -12.12 -4.08 -11.03
N ILE A 387 -12.86 -3.23 -11.74
CA ILE A 387 -12.38 -2.63 -12.99
C ILE A 387 -12.31 -1.11 -12.81
N GLN A 388 -11.10 -0.58 -12.98
CA GLN A 388 -10.79 0.84 -12.96
C GLN A 388 -10.60 1.33 -14.41
N LEU A 389 -11.51 2.18 -14.87
CA LEU A 389 -11.57 2.64 -16.25
C LEU A 389 -11.05 4.07 -16.41
N ASN A 390 -10.44 4.36 -17.56
CA ASN A 390 -10.20 5.72 -18.03
C ASN A 390 -11.48 6.31 -18.64
N TRP A 391 -11.63 7.64 -18.62
CA TRP A 391 -12.83 8.44 -18.96
C TRP A 391 -13.49 8.09 -20.30
N ASN A 392 -12.72 7.59 -21.28
CA ASN A 392 -13.23 7.27 -22.62
C ASN A 392 -13.67 5.81 -22.81
N ASN A 393 -13.53 4.95 -21.79
CA ASN A 393 -13.67 3.49 -21.97
C ASN A 393 -15.09 3.02 -21.62
N THR A 394 -15.71 2.26 -22.53
CA THR A 394 -17.01 1.59 -22.28
C THR A 394 -16.80 0.12 -21.97
N LEU A 395 -17.26 -0.37 -20.80
CA LEU A 395 -17.27 -1.81 -20.53
C LEU A 395 -18.42 -2.48 -21.30
N ARG A 396 -18.13 -3.51 -22.10
CA ARG A 396 -19.13 -4.45 -22.63
C ARG A 396 -18.93 -5.82 -22.00
N SER A 397 -19.73 -6.17 -20.99
CA SER A 397 -19.74 -7.53 -20.43
C SER A 397 -20.75 -8.41 -21.17
N ARG A 398 -20.35 -9.64 -21.53
CA ARG A 398 -21.26 -10.70 -21.98
C ARG A 398 -21.32 -11.76 -20.89
N ARG A 399 -22.46 -11.86 -20.22
CA ARG A 399 -22.69 -12.80 -19.12
C ARG A 399 -23.00 -14.18 -19.70
N GLN A 400 -22.17 -15.18 -19.44
CA GLN A 400 -22.50 -16.59 -19.60
C GLN A 400 -22.18 -17.31 -18.29
N ASP A 401 -23.23 -17.55 -17.50
CA ASP A 401 -23.37 -18.61 -16.50
C ASP A 401 -22.41 -18.67 -15.28
N THR A 402 -21.98 -17.53 -14.71
CA THR A 402 -21.40 -17.51 -13.34
C THR A 402 -21.71 -16.20 -12.62
N GLU A 403 -22.02 -16.24 -11.31
CA GLU A 403 -22.15 -15.05 -10.44
C GLU A 403 -20.76 -14.44 -10.22
N ILE A 404 -20.30 -13.64 -11.17
CA ILE A 404 -19.18 -12.71 -11.01
C ILE A 404 -19.78 -11.37 -10.64
N ASP A 405 -19.47 -10.87 -9.44
CA ASP A 405 -19.80 -9.51 -9.05
C ASP A 405 -18.75 -8.58 -9.68
N ILE A 406 -19.17 -7.84 -10.70
CA ILE A 406 -18.33 -6.85 -11.39
C ILE A 406 -18.61 -5.49 -10.75
N PHE A 407 -17.62 -4.94 -10.05
CA PHE A 407 -17.65 -3.58 -9.52
C PHE A 407 -16.94 -2.66 -10.52
N LEU A 408 -17.75 -1.81 -11.15
CA LEU A 408 -17.29 -0.77 -12.06
C LEU A 408 -17.36 0.56 -11.33
N VAL A 409 -16.25 1.29 -11.30
CA VAL A 409 -16.27 2.73 -11.08
C VAL A 409 -15.82 3.36 -12.39
N THR A 410 -16.82 3.81 -13.15
CA THR A 410 -16.67 4.90 -14.11
C THR A 410 -17.01 6.19 -13.37
N ASP A 411 -16.38 7.31 -13.71
CA ASP A 411 -16.55 8.60 -13.01
C ASP A 411 -18.03 9.07 -12.84
N GLU A 412 -19.00 8.46 -13.54
CA GLU A 412 -20.44 8.66 -13.33
C GLU A 412 -20.99 8.16 -11.98
N TYR A 413 -20.20 7.41 -11.17
CA TYR A 413 -20.61 6.88 -9.86
C TYR A 413 -19.76 7.37 -8.69
N ILE A 414 -19.10 8.52 -8.82
CA ILE A 414 -18.65 9.30 -7.66
C ILE A 414 -19.83 10.19 -7.22
N ILE A 415 -20.71 9.63 -6.39
CA ILE A 415 -21.77 10.41 -5.69
C ILE A 415 -21.30 10.76 -4.28
#